data_AF-A0A7C2XPV7-F1
#
_entry.id   AF-A0A7C2XPV7-F1
#
_cell.length_a   1.000
_cell.length_b   1.000
_cell.length_c   1.000
_cell.angle_alpha   90.00
_cell.angle_beta   90.00
_cell.angle_gamma   90.00
#
_symmetry.space_group_name_H-M   'P 1'
#
loop_
_entity.id
_entity.type
_entity.pdbx_description
1 polymer ?
#
loop_
_entity_poly.entity_id
_entity_poly.type
_entity_poly.pdbx_seq_one_letter_code
_entity_poly.pdbx_strand_id
1 'polypeptide(L)'
;MILLGAGPLVLMMRIGLSMKSYMIRLGFWRADIIIKRSLLICCLSTHTPSVAQNLTSISWRYHSTSSFVIAYRDADKTLAIRVLGELQQRQQQLAQRLGYQPRRVITVFLCPTQQIFDRMTGGVVPHWGEAAANTAQWRIFLKTPAASDSRALLPVTVTHELVHLCLAELAQPNILPRWFNEGAAILLSNEPRYTDPVIISRAILTNSLVDFDEIDDLLSFPNARAALAYAESYQAVSFMNRQFGQDAAGKLARAFAAHGDSRQAFQIAFNQDLWDFETAYFDDLRRRFRWYFFLDETFLFGGVILILVIAGFFVTRWRAKKKIKEWEQDEAENDNEDLPPEVDNTQNKI
;
A
#
# COMPACT_ATOMS: atom_id res chain seq x y z
N MET A 1 27.13 23.12 -75.06
CA MET A 1 25.81 23.15 -74.39
C MET A 1 25.96 22.31 -73.12
N ILE A 2 26.64 22.83 -72.08
CA ILE A 2 26.11 23.76 -71.05
C ILE A 2 25.00 23.05 -70.26
N LEU A 3 25.04 22.80 -68.96
CA LEU A 3 25.96 23.03 -67.82
C LEU A 3 25.43 22.02 -66.76
N LEU A 4 26.22 21.12 -66.16
CA LEU A 4 27.21 21.32 -65.08
C LEU A 4 26.63 21.65 -63.69
N GLY A 5 27.13 20.89 -62.71
CA GLY A 5 27.03 21.13 -61.25
C GLY A 5 27.02 19.80 -60.48
N ALA A 6 28.06 18.96 -60.49
CA ALA A 6 29.28 19.02 -59.64
C ALA A 6 28.94 19.19 -58.15
N GLY A 7 29.06 18.19 -57.25
CA GLY A 7 30.32 17.64 -56.66
C GLY A 7 30.81 18.52 -55.49
N PRO A 8 31.69 18.11 -54.55
CA PRO A 8 32.37 16.82 -54.31
C PRO A 8 32.23 16.31 -52.83
N LEU A 9 32.54 15.06 -52.45
CA LEU A 9 33.89 14.64 -52.07
C LEU A 9 34.01 13.11 -51.98
N VAL A 10 35.08 12.65 -52.60
CA VAL A 10 35.57 11.28 -52.74
C VAL A 10 36.64 11.01 -51.67
N LEU A 11 36.99 9.72 -51.51
CA LEU A 11 38.16 9.13 -50.83
C LEU A 11 37.87 8.73 -49.36
N MET A 12 38.11 7.51 -48.87
CA MET A 12 39.22 6.58 -49.11
C MET A 12 38.84 5.21 -48.50
N MET A 13 38.92 4.10 -49.24
CA MET A 13 39.93 3.05 -49.02
C MET A 13 39.66 2.05 -47.87
N ARG A 14 39.27 0.84 -48.28
CA ARG A 14 39.76 -0.47 -47.84
C ARG A 14 40.53 -0.57 -46.51
N ILE A 15 40.04 -1.55 -45.72
CA ILE A 15 40.75 -2.43 -44.77
C ILE A 15 40.83 -1.95 -43.32
N GLY A 16 40.04 -2.65 -42.49
CA GLY A 16 40.52 -3.24 -41.25
C GLY A 16 40.44 -2.35 -40.02
N LEU A 17 39.48 -2.63 -39.13
CA LEU A 17 39.70 -2.76 -37.69
C LEU A 17 38.39 -3.13 -36.97
N SER A 18 38.34 -4.39 -36.54
CA SER A 18 37.76 -4.91 -35.29
C SER A 18 36.56 -4.19 -34.66
N MET A 19 35.35 -4.66 -34.96
CA MET A 19 34.09 -4.29 -34.30
C MET A 19 33.85 -5.19 -33.07
N LYS A 20 34.71 -5.08 -32.04
CA LYS A 20 34.60 -5.84 -30.77
C LYS A 20 34.18 -4.99 -29.56
N SER A 21 33.67 -3.79 -29.82
CA SER A 21 33.21 -2.87 -28.77
C SER A 21 31.92 -2.17 -29.16
N TYR A 22 30.94 -2.89 -29.67
CA TYR A 22 29.54 -2.46 -29.67
C TYR A 22 28.72 -3.74 -29.74
N MET A 23 27.64 -3.83 -28.96
CA MET A 23 26.73 -4.99 -28.81
C MET A 23 27.02 -5.95 -27.65
N ILE A 24 27.04 -5.40 -26.44
CA ILE A 24 26.41 -6.07 -25.29
C ILE A 24 24.94 -5.65 -25.30
N ARG A 25 24.07 -6.46 -25.90
CA ARG A 25 22.62 -6.54 -25.63
C ARG A 25 22.02 -7.63 -26.52
N LEU A 26 21.12 -8.43 -25.92
CA LEU A 26 20.43 -9.61 -26.44
C LEU A 26 21.11 -10.94 -26.08
N GLY A 27 21.13 -11.24 -24.77
CA GLY A 27 21.48 -12.54 -24.22
C GLY A 27 20.37 -13.56 -24.50
N PHE A 28 20.44 -14.19 -25.67
CA PHE A 28 19.77 -15.46 -25.95
C PHE A 28 20.61 -16.62 -25.40
N TRP A 29 19.89 -17.57 -24.83
CA TRP A 29 20.25 -18.90 -24.36
C TRP A 29 21.41 -19.59 -25.11
N ARG A 30 22.37 -20.16 -24.35
CA ARG A 30 23.16 -21.30 -24.81
C ARG A 30 23.17 -22.41 -23.75
N ALA A 31 22.67 -23.56 -24.18
CA ALA A 31 22.84 -24.84 -23.53
C ALA A 31 24.26 -25.33 -23.77
N ASP A 32 24.97 -25.73 -22.71
CA ASP A 32 26.21 -26.49 -22.83
C ASP A 32 26.05 -27.85 -22.15
N ILE A 33 26.16 -28.87 -23.00
CA ILE A 33 26.29 -30.28 -22.69
C ILE A 33 27.74 -30.51 -22.24
N ILE A 34 27.96 -31.01 -21.02
CA ILE A 34 29.24 -31.60 -20.62
C ILE A 34 28.98 -32.97 -20.01
N ILE A 35 29.36 -34.00 -20.77
CA ILE A 35 29.47 -35.39 -20.34
C ILE A 35 30.85 -35.58 -19.70
N LYS A 36 30.89 -36.01 -18.42
CA LYS A 36 32.03 -36.78 -17.89
C LYS A 36 31.55 -37.90 -16.97
N ARG A 37 32.14 -39.06 -17.20
CA ARG A 37 31.84 -40.40 -16.66
C ARG A 37 32.65 -40.67 -15.39
N SER A 38 32.07 -41.52 -14.53
CA SER A 38 32.70 -42.47 -13.59
C SER A 38 33.05 -42.00 -12.17
N LEU A 39 32.30 -42.50 -11.18
CA LEU A 39 32.77 -43.57 -10.28
C LEU A 39 31.63 -44.07 -9.36
N LEU A 40 31.48 -45.40 -9.32
CA LEU A 40 30.63 -46.16 -8.43
C LEU A 40 31.08 -45.94 -6.97
N ILE A 41 30.17 -45.54 -6.09
CA ILE A 41 30.21 -45.90 -4.68
C ILE A 41 28.85 -46.49 -4.32
N CYS A 42 28.87 -47.78 -4.06
CA CYS A 42 27.76 -48.54 -3.53
C CYS A 42 27.66 -48.25 -2.03
N CYS A 43 26.73 -47.39 -1.63
CA CYS A 43 26.27 -47.30 -0.24
C CYS A 43 24.77 -47.58 -0.27
N LEU A 44 24.37 -48.69 0.35
CA LEU A 44 23.00 -48.92 0.75
C LEU A 44 22.59 -47.79 1.70
N SER A 45 21.95 -46.76 1.16
CA SER A 45 21.11 -45.87 1.95
C SER A 45 19.69 -46.29 1.63
N THR A 46 19.00 -46.79 2.66
CA THR A 46 17.55 -46.96 2.65
C THR A 46 16.94 -45.65 2.19
N HIS A 47 16.52 -45.57 0.93
CA HIS A 47 15.77 -44.44 0.42
C HIS A 47 14.54 -44.28 1.32
N THR A 48 14.50 -43.22 2.12
CA THR A 48 13.26 -42.70 2.68
C THR A 48 12.55 -41.96 1.55
N PRO A 49 11.48 -42.51 0.94
CA PRO A 49 10.70 -41.75 0.01
C PRO A 49 9.62 -41.06 0.84
N SER A 50 9.91 -39.93 1.51
CA SER A 50 8.83 -39.31 2.31
C SER A 50 8.73 -37.79 2.31
N VAL A 51 9.71 -37.05 1.80
CA VAL A 51 9.62 -35.58 1.81
C VAL A 51 9.27 -35.01 0.42
N ALA A 52 9.82 -35.55 -0.67
CA ALA A 52 9.56 -35.03 -2.02
C ALA A 52 8.22 -35.49 -2.62
N GLN A 53 7.69 -36.66 -2.25
CA GLN A 53 6.45 -37.21 -2.81
C GLN A 53 5.17 -36.66 -2.17
N ASN A 54 5.25 -36.01 -1.00
CA ASN A 54 4.08 -35.46 -0.31
C ASN A 54 3.62 -34.08 -0.86
N LEU A 55 4.42 -33.45 -1.72
CA LEU A 55 4.15 -32.09 -2.23
C LEU A 55 3.42 -32.06 -3.58
N THR A 56 3.08 -33.23 -4.15
CA THR A 56 2.65 -33.38 -5.56
C THR A 56 1.23 -33.90 -5.79
N SER A 57 0.44 -34.22 -4.77
CA SER A 57 -1.00 -34.47 -4.97
C SER A 57 -1.85 -33.84 -3.88
N ILE A 58 -2.18 -32.56 -4.06
CA ILE A 58 -3.24 -31.95 -3.26
C ILE A 58 -4.54 -32.64 -3.68
N SER A 59 -5.08 -33.48 -2.81
CA SER A 59 -6.44 -34.00 -2.97
C SER A 59 -7.42 -32.86 -2.64
N TRP A 60 -7.98 -32.25 -3.68
CA TRP A 60 -8.97 -31.19 -3.60
C TRP A 60 -10.38 -31.78 -3.53
N ARG A 61 -11.19 -31.25 -2.64
CA ARG A 61 -12.65 -31.35 -2.69
C ARG A 61 -13.20 -30.09 -3.33
N TYR A 62 -14.37 -30.23 -3.92
CA TYR A 62 -15.06 -29.15 -4.59
C TYR A 62 -16.47 -29.02 -4.05
N HIS A 63 -16.91 -27.78 -3.90
CA HIS A 63 -18.32 -27.44 -3.72
C HIS A 63 -18.68 -26.36 -4.73
N SER A 64 -19.83 -26.50 -5.36
CA SER A 64 -20.23 -25.64 -6.48
C SER A 64 -21.60 -25.03 -6.22
N THR A 65 -21.75 -23.81 -6.67
CA THR A 65 -23.01 -23.05 -6.73
C THR A 65 -23.19 -22.56 -8.18
N SER A 66 -24.24 -21.77 -8.46
CA SER A 66 -24.42 -21.17 -9.79
C SER A 66 -23.31 -20.20 -10.18
N SER A 67 -22.71 -19.51 -9.19
CA SER A 67 -21.77 -18.41 -9.43
C SER A 67 -20.33 -18.72 -8.99
N PHE A 68 -20.13 -19.75 -8.16
CA PHE A 68 -18.85 -20.05 -7.54
C PHE A 68 -18.56 -21.55 -7.53
N VAL A 69 -17.28 -21.89 -7.70
CA VAL A 69 -16.72 -23.21 -7.39
C VAL A 69 -15.62 -23.01 -6.36
N ILE A 70 -15.68 -23.68 -5.21
CA ILE A 70 -14.62 -23.61 -4.20
C ILE A 70 -13.87 -24.94 -4.11
N ALA A 71 -12.56 -24.88 -4.21
CA ALA A 71 -11.61 -25.98 -4.03
C ALA A 71 -10.99 -25.88 -2.64
N TYR A 72 -11.08 -26.96 -1.85
CA TYR A 72 -10.63 -27.00 -0.46
C TYR A 72 -10.13 -28.39 -0.05
N ARG A 73 -9.46 -28.50 1.11
CA ARG A 73 -9.07 -29.79 1.72
C ARG A 73 -10.20 -30.31 2.60
N ASP A 74 -10.31 -31.62 2.82
CA ASP A 74 -11.35 -32.21 3.69
C ASP A 74 -11.48 -31.50 5.06
N ALA A 75 -10.36 -31.11 5.68
CA ALA A 75 -10.32 -30.37 6.94
C ALA A 75 -10.94 -28.95 6.88
N ASP A 76 -10.96 -28.33 5.71
CA ASP A 76 -11.42 -26.95 5.50
C ASP A 76 -12.89 -26.87 5.01
N LYS A 77 -13.64 -27.98 5.03
CA LYS A 77 -15.02 -28.02 4.52
C LYS A 77 -15.93 -26.96 5.12
N THR A 78 -15.89 -26.78 6.44
CA THR A 78 -16.71 -25.78 7.14
C THR A 78 -16.34 -24.36 6.72
N LEU A 79 -15.05 -24.09 6.58
CA LEU A 79 -14.56 -22.80 6.10
C LEU A 79 -15.01 -22.55 4.64
N ALA A 80 -14.93 -23.57 3.78
CA ALA A 80 -15.34 -23.46 2.39
C ALA A 80 -16.82 -23.09 2.25
N ILE A 81 -17.71 -23.73 3.02
CA ILE A 81 -19.14 -23.41 3.03
C ILE A 81 -19.37 -21.97 3.52
N ARG A 82 -18.66 -21.53 4.57
CA ARG A 82 -18.75 -20.15 5.07
C ARG A 82 -18.30 -19.14 4.02
N VAL A 83 -17.14 -19.35 3.39
CA VAL A 83 -16.59 -18.46 2.35
C VAL A 83 -17.53 -18.37 1.16
N LEU A 84 -18.15 -19.48 0.74
CA LEU A 84 -19.14 -19.46 -0.32
C LEU A 84 -20.37 -18.61 0.04
N GLY A 85 -20.90 -18.77 1.25
CA GLY A 85 -22.04 -17.97 1.71
C GLY A 85 -21.74 -16.47 1.70
N GLU A 86 -20.55 -16.08 2.19
CA GLU A 86 -20.08 -14.70 2.16
C GLU A 86 -19.95 -14.18 0.71
N LEU A 87 -19.28 -14.93 -0.17
CA LEU A 87 -19.11 -14.55 -1.58
C LEU A 87 -20.44 -14.34 -2.31
N GLN A 88 -21.41 -15.24 -2.10
CA GLN A 88 -22.73 -15.12 -2.72
C GLN A 88 -23.47 -13.88 -2.22
N GLN A 89 -23.50 -13.65 -0.91
CA GLN A 89 -24.14 -12.47 -0.33
C GLN A 89 -23.47 -11.18 -0.83
N ARG A 90 -22.14 -11.14 -0.83
CA ARG A 90 -21.37 -9.96 -1.24
C ARG A 90 -21.49 -9.70 -2.74
N GLN A 91 -21.50 -10.73 -3.58
CA GLN A 91 -21.69 -10.56 -5.03
C GLN A 91 -23.04 -9.92 -5.34
N GLN A 92 -24.10 -10.29 -4.62
CA GLN A 92 -25.43 -9.66 -4.78
C GLN A 92 -25.41 -8.17 -4.41
N GLN A 93 -24.78 -7.81 -3.28
CA GLN A 93 -24.64 -6.42 -2.85
C GLN A 93 -23.80 -5.59 -3.83
N LEU A 94 -22.69 -6.16 -4.31
CA LEU A 94 -21.80 -5.52 -5.29
C LEU A 94 -22.50 -5.37 -6.65
N ALA A 95 -23.26 -6.37 -7.10
CA ALA A 95 -24.04 -6.29 -8.33
C ALA A 95 -25.01 -5.11 -8.32
N GLN A 96 -25.70 -4.88 -7.20
CA GLN A 96 -26.58 -3.74 -7.02
C GLN A 96 -25.82 -2.41 -7.02
N ARG A 97 -24.72 -2.31 -6.23
CA ARG A 97 -23.93 -1.08 -6.12
C ARG A 97 -23.23 -0.69 -7.42
N LEU A 98 -22.71 -1.67 -8.15
CA LEU A 98 -22.00 -1.45 -9.41
C LEU A 98 -22.95 -1.43 -10.63
N GLY A 99 -24.22 -1.81 -10.44
CA GLY A 99 -25.24 -1.82 -11.48
C GLY A 99 -24.92 -2.81 -12.61
N TYR A 100 -24.59 -4.06 -12.27
CA TYR A 100 -24.29 -5.11 -13.25
C TYR A 100 -24.88 -6.46 -12.85
N GLN A 101 -24.96 -7.38 -13.81
CA GLN A 101 -25.39 -8.75 -13.59
C GLN A 101 -24.18 -9.67 -13.74
N PRO A 102 -23.79 -10.43 -12.69
CA PRO A 102 -22.72 -11.42 -12.79
C PRO A 102 -23.06 -12.52 -13.81
N ARG A 103 -22.11 -12.84 -14.69
CA ARG A 103 -22.20 -13.84 -15.76
C ARG A 103 -21.05 -14.85 -15.70
N ARG A 104 -19.98 -14.55 -14.98
CA ARG A 104 -18.81 -15.43 -14.81
C ARG A 104 -18.95 -16.31 -13.58
N VAL A 105 -18.52 -17.57 -13.73
CA VAL A 105 -18.32 -18.47 -12.59
C VAL A 105 -16.91 -18.25 -12.05
N ILE A 106 -16.80 -17.95 -10.75
CA ILE A 106 -15.53 -17.67 -10.08
C ILE A 106 -15.03 -18.93 -9.37
N THR A 107 -13.77 -19.31 -9.61
CA THR A 107 -13.15 -20.44 -8.90
C THR A 107 -12.34 -19.95 -7.70
N VAL A 108 -12.62 -20.46 -6.52
CA VAL A 108 -11.96 -20.07 -5.27
C VAL A 108 -11.10 -21.22 -4.79
N PHE A 109 -9.84 -20.96 -4.45
CA PHE A 109 -8.93 -21.96 -3.89
C PHE A 109 -8.60 -21.60 -2.45
N LEU A 110 -8.93 -22.50 -1.52
CA LEU A 110 -8.48 -22.43 -0.14
C LEU A 110 -7.09 -23.05 -0.02
N CYS A 111 -6.07 -22.21 0.08
CA CYS A 111 -4.66 -22.60 0.15
C CYS A 111 -4.27 -22.95 1.59
N PRO A 112 -4.02 -24.23 1.93
CA PRO A 112 -3.81 -24.65 3.30
C PRO A 112 -2.39 -24.38 3.82
N THR A 113 -1.47 -23.95 2.95
CA THR A 113 -0.09 -23.57 3.31
C THR A 113 0.38 -22.38 2.47
N GLN A 114 1.35 -21.62 2.98
CA GLN A 114 2.02 -20.53 2.23
C GLN A 114 2.59 -21.04 0.90
N GLN A 115 3.24 -22.21 0.90
CA GLN A 115 3.85 -22.79 -0.30
C GLN A 115 2.83 -23.07 -1.41
N ILE A 116 1.62 -23.53 -1.05
CA ILE A 116 0.55 -23.75 -2.02
C ILE A 116 0.02 -22.42 -2.53
N PHE A 117 -0.14 -21.43 -1.65
CA PHE A 117 -0.56 -20.09 -2.02
C PHE A 117 0.42 -19.44 -3.02
N ASP A 118 1.73 -19.49 -2.74
CA ASP A 118 2.76 -18.94 -3.62
C ASP A 118 2.78 -19.66 -4.96
N ARG A 119 2.68 -21.00 -4.98
CA ARG A 119 2.62 -21.76 -6.24
C ARG A 119 1.40 -21.36 -7.09
N MET A 120 0.24 -21.20 -6.46
CA MET A 120 -1.02 -20.90 -7.16
C MET A 120 -1.08 -19.45 -7.66
N THR A 121 -0.39 -18.53 -6.97
CA THR A 121 -0.28 -17.11 -7.36
C THR A 121 0.94 -16.82 -8.24
N GLY A 122 1.84 -17.78 -8.43
CA GLY A 122 3.10 -17.57 -9.16
C GLY A 122 4.18 -16.85 -8.35
N GLY A 123 4.00 -16.72 -7.04
CA GLY A 123 4.98 -16.13 -6.11
C GLY A 123 5.10 -14.61 -6.18
N VAL A 124 4.16 -13.94 -6.85
CA VAL A 124 4.16 -12.47 -7.01
C VAL A 124 3.55 -11.73 -5.81
N VAL A 125 2.74 -12.44 -5.02
CA VAL A 125 2.07 -11.87 -3.86
C VAL A 125 3.05 -11.83 -2.69
N PRO A 126 3.23 -10.67 -2.01
CA PRO A 126 4.08 -10.58 -0.84
C PRO A 126 3.69 -11.57 0.26
N HIS A 127 4.63 -11.95 1.12
CA HIS A 127 4.39 -12.94 2.18
C HIS A 127 3.23 -12.56 3.13
N TRP A 128 3.03 -11.25 3.37
CA TRP A 128 1.94 -10.71 4.18
C TRP A 128 0.58 -10.67 3.47
N GLY A 129 0.51 -10.96 2.17
CA GLY A 129 -0.74 -11.01 1.42
C GLY A 129 -1.56 -12.23 1.82
N GLU A 130 -2.82 -12.04 2.22
CA GLU A 130 -3.70 -13.11 2.72
C GLU A 130 -4.56 -13.75 1.63
N ALA A 131 -4.75 -13.02 0.52
CA ALA A 131 -5.51 -13.46 -0.63
C ALA A 131 -4.98 -12.79 -1.90
N ALA A 132 -5.46 -13.26 -3.05
CA ALA A 132 -5.22 -12.65 -4.35
C ALA A 132 -6.29 -13.03 -5.37
N ALA A 133 -6.65 -12.10 -6.24
CA ALA A 133 -7.50 -12.32 -7.38
C ALA A 133 -6.69 -12.43 -8.69
N ASN A 134 -7.07 -13.39 -9.53
CA ASN A 134 -6.65 -13.44 -10.92
C ASN A 134 -7.88 -13.20 -11.81
N THR A 135 -7.98 -11.97 -12.31
CA THR A 135 -9.08 -11.49 -13.15
C THR A 135 -9.12 -12.15 -14.52
N ALA A 136 -7.97 -12.50 -15.09
CA ALA A 136 -7.89 -13.16 -16.39
C ALA A 136 -8.44 -14.60 -16.36
N GLN A 137 -8.27 -15.30 -15.23
CA GLN A 137 -8.70 -16.68 -15.05
C GLN A 137 -9.96 -16.84 -14.18
N TRP A 138 -10.52 -15.73 -13.69
CA TRP A 138 -11.67 -15.70 -12.77
C TRP A 138 -11.43 -16.53 -11.50
N ARG A 139 -10.27 -16.33 -10.87
CA ARG A 139 -9.84 -17.09 -9.69
C ARG A 139 -9.63 -16.19 -8.48
N ILE A 140 -9.99 -16.70 -7.30
CA ILE A 140 -9.58 -16.16 -6.00
C ILE A 140 -8.73 -17.21 -5.31
N PHE A 141 -7.59 -16.80 -4.76
CA PHE A 141 -6.73 -17.62 -3.90
C PHE A 141 -6.82 -17.04 -2.50
N LEU A 142 -7.09 -17.89 -1.51
CA LEU A 142 -7.29 -17.46 -0.13
C LEU A 142 -6.52 -18.40 0.79
N LYS A 143 -5.68 -17.86 1.67
CA LYS A 143 -5.03 -18.66 2.70
C LYS A 143 -6.05 -19.16 3.70
N THR A 144 -5.95 -20.44 4.09
CA THR A 144 -6.73 -20.93 5.23
C THR A 144 -6.09 -20.45 6.53
N PRO A 145 -6.80 -20.55 7.67
CA PRO A 145 -6.22 -20.22 8.96
C PRO A 145 -5.02 -21.06 9.41
N ALA A 146 -4.69 -22.14 8.70
CA ALA A 146 -3.45 -22.87 8.92
C ALA A 146 -2.25 -22.22 8.22
N ALA A 147 -2.51 -21.41 7.19
CA ALA A 147 -1.53 -20.68 6.40
C ALA A 147 -1.50 -19.18 6.71
N SER A 148 -2.38 -18.71 7.59
CA SER A 148 -2.63 -17.30 7.87
C SER A 148 -2.70 -17.04 9.36
N ASP A 149 -2.11 -15.92 9.79
CA ASP A 149 -2.20 -15.44 11.16
C ASP A 149 -3.45 -14.53 11.39
N SER A 150 -4.20 -14.18 10.32
CA SER A 150 -5.24 -13.14 10.33
C SER A 150 -6.67 -13.66 10.09
N ARG A 151 -7.14 -14.59 10.92
CA ARG A 151 -8.53 -15.13 10.86
C ARG A 151 -9.64 -14.06 10.86
N ALA A 152 -9.43 -12.92 11.53
CA ALA A 152 -10.46 -11.91 11.76
C ALA A 152 -10.87 -11.10 10.51
N LEU A 153 -10.02 -11.07 9.47
CA LEU A 153 -10.23 -10.23 8.29
C LEU A 153 -10.92 -10.96 7.12
N LEU A 154 -11.26 -12.23 7.28
CA LEU A 154 -11.72 -13.08 6.18
C LEU A 154 -12.87 -12.48 5.34
N PRO A 155 -13.98 -11.95 5.90
CA PRO A 155 -15.06 -11.38 5.08
C PRO A 155 -14.60 -10.15 4.29
N VAL A 156 -13.76 -9.32 4.89
CA VAL A 156 -13.22 -8.09 4.27
C VAL A 156 -12.27 -8.47 3.13
N THR A 157 -11.31 -9.36 3.41
CA THR A 157 -10.33 -9.84 2.42
C THR A 157 -11.02 -10.50 1.23
N VAL A 158 -11.97 -11.40 1.46
CA VAL A 158 -12.70 -12.08 0.38
C VAL A 158 -13.54 -11.11 -0.43
N THR A 159 -14.14 -10.10 0.21
CA THR A 159 -14.89 -9.05 -0.49
C THR A 159 -13.96 -8.20 -1.35
N HIS A 160 -12.76 -7.87 -0.85
CA HIS A 160 -11.75 -7.12 -1.59
C HIS A 160 -11.37 -7.83 -2.90
N GLU A 161 -11.01 -9.12 -2.83
CA GLU A 161 -10.68 -9.90 -4.01
C GLU A 161 -11.86 -10.05 -4.98
N LEU A 162 -13.07 -10.19 -4.43
CA LEU A 162 -14.29 -10.27 -5.23
C LEU A 162 -14.53 -8.96 -6.00
N VAL A 163 -14.27 -7.79 -5.41
CA VAL A 163 -14.43 -6.49 -6.07
C VAL A 163 -13.56 -6.41 -7.32
N HIS A 164 -12.31 -6.85 -7.28
CA HIS A 164 -11.45 -6.88 -8.47
C HIS A 164 -12.07 -7.69 -9.62
N LEU A 165 -12.66 -8.85 -9.31
CA LEU A 165 -13.35 -9.67 -10.32
C LEU A 165 -14.63 -8.99 -10.82
N CYS A 166 -15.42 -8.38 -9.95
CA CYS A 166 -16.62 -7.64 -10.34
C CYS A 166 -16.29 -6.47 -11.28
N LEU A 167 -15.24 -5.71 -10.97
CA LEU A 167 -14.79 -4.59 -11.80
C LEU A 167 -14.20 -5.07 -13.13
N ALA A 168 -13.43 -6.16 -13.13
CA ALA A 168 -12.90 -6.77 -14.35
C ALA A 168 -14.01 -7.31 -15.27
N GLU A 169 -15.14 -7.78 -14.72
CA GLU A 169 -16.29 -8.22 -15.50
C GLU A 169 -17.05 -7.05 -16.15
N LEU A 170 -17.08 -5.89 -15.50
CA LEU A 170 -17.67 -4.66 -16.04
C LEU A 170 -16.80 -3.97 -17.10
N ALA A 171 -15.49 -3.97 -16.87
CA ALA A 171 -14.51 -3.36 -17.74
C ALA A 171 -13.96 -4.40 -18.72
N GLN A 172 -12.79 -4.95 -18.37
CA GLN A 172 -12.10 -6.10 -18.93
C GLN A 172 -10.92 -6.38 -17.96
N PRO A 173 -10.42 -7.62 -17.89
CA PRO A 173 -9.24 -7.92 -17.07
C PRO A 173 -8.05 -7.02 -17.42
N ASN A 174 -7.39 -6.49 -16.39
CA ASN A 174 -6.14 -5.71 -16.48
C ASN A 174 -6.20 -4.36 -17.24
N ILE A 175 -7.39 -3.82 -17.51
CA ILE A 175 -7.53 -2.50 -18.15
C ILE A 175 -7.61 -1.36 -17.14
N LEU A 176 -8.11 -1.63 -15.94
CA LEU A 176 -8.35 -0.57 -14.94
C LEU A 176 -7.04 -0.05 -14.34
N PRO A 177 -6.89 1.27 -14.15
CA PRO A 177 -5.77 1.83 -13.41
C PRO A 177 -5.79 1.35 -11.96
N ARG A 178 -4.62 1.23 -11.34
CA ARG A 178 -4.45 0.66 -10.00
C ARG A 178 -5.10 1.56 -8.95
N TRP A 179 -4.99 2.88 -9.06
CA TRP A 179 -5.61 3.81 -8.12
C TRP A 179 -7.13 3.56 -8.00
N PHE A 180 -7.78 3.29 -9.13
CA PHE A 180 -9.22 3.03 -9.16
C PHE A 180 -9.53 1.62 -8.70
N ASN A 181 -8.82 0.62 -9.23
CA ASN A 181 -9.09 -0.79 -8.93
C ASN A 181 -8.87 -1.10 -7.43
N GLU A 182 -7.75 -0.65 -6.87
CA GLU A 182 -7.43 -0.82 -5.45
C GLU A 182 -8.30 0.06 -4.55
N GLY A 183 -8.49 1.32 -4.92
CA GLY A 183 -9.35 2.24 -4.17
C GLY A 183 -10.79 1.74 -4.05
N ALA A 184 -11.35 1.20 -5.14
CA ALA A 184 -12.69 0.61 -5.14
C ALA A 184 -12.74 -0.70 -4.35
N ALA A 185 -11.70 -1.54 -4.41
CA ALA A 185 -11.61 -2.76 -3.62
C ALA A 185 -11.58 -2.44 -2.11
N ILE A 186 -10.78 -1.47 -1.67
CA ILE A 186 -10.72 -1.01 -0.27
C ILE A 186 -12.06 -0.41 0.17
N LEU A 187 -12.65 0.48 -0.64
CA LEU A 187 -13.89 1.16 -0.31
C LEU A 187 -15.08 0.18 -0.21
N LEU A 188 -15.22 -0.73 -1.17
CA LEU A 188 -16.37 -1.62 -1.24
C LEU A 188 -16.26 -2.82 -0.29
N SER A 189 -15.04 -3.22 0.10
CA SER A 189 -14.82 -4.22 1.15
C SER A 189 -14.91 -3.66 2.56
N ASN A 190 -14.84 -2.33 2.72
CA ASN A 190 -14.63 -1.64 4.00
C ASN A 190 -13.33 -2.10 4.69
N GLU A 191 -12.23 -2.20 3.95
CA GLU A 191 -10.92 -2.59 4.50
C GLU A 191 -10.35 -1.48 5.40
N PRO A 192 -10.26 -1.68 6.72
CA PRO A 192 -9.88 -0.60 7.64
C PRO A 192 -8.40 -0.21 7.53
N ARG A 193 -7.52 -1.12 7.09
CA ARG A 193 -6.05 -0.94 7.11
C ARG A 193 -5.56 0.33 6.42
N TYR A 194 -6.25 0.78 5.38
CA TYR A 194 -5.82 1.92 4.54
C TYR A 194 -6.72 3.15 4.72
N THR A 195 -7.50 3.20 5.80
CA THR A 195 -8.46 4.28 6.07
C THR A 195 -7.96 5.29 7.09
N ASP A 196 -6.76 5.11 7.63
CA ASP A 196 -6.17 6.00 8.63
C ASP A 196 -5.92 7.42 8.07
N PRO A 197 -6.62 8.44 8.59
CA PRO A 197 -6.45 9.82 8.14
C PRO A 197 -5.08 10.42 8.48
N VAL A 198 -4.34 9.85 9.44
CA VAL A 198 -3.01 10.35 9.85
C VAL A 198 -1.99 10.19 8.71
N ILE A 199 -2.05 9.08 7.96
CA ILE A 199 -1.17 8.82 6.81
C ILE A 199 -1.31 9.94 5.76
N ILE A 200 -2.55 10.31 5.42
CA ILE A 200 -2.83 11.39 4.47
C ILE A 200 -2.38 12.74 5.03
N SER A 201 -2.69 13.02 6.31
CA SER A 201 -2.26 14.28 6.93
C SER A 201 -0.75 14.45 6.96
N ARG A 202 -0.01 13.37 7.22
CA ARG A 202 1.45 13.38 7.20
C ARG A 202 1.95 13.72 5.80
N ALA A 203 1.39 13.08 4.77
CA ALA A 203 1.74 13.35 3.37
C ALA A 203 1.44 14.80 2.95
N ILE A 204 0.36 15.41 3.45
CA ILE A 204 0.06 16.83 3.24
C ILE A 204 1.15 17.72 3.86
N LEU A 205 1.54 17.44 5.12
CA LEU A 205 2.58 18.21 5.81
C LEU A 205 3.95 18.11 5.15
N THR A 206 4.31 16.91 4.68
CA THR A 206 5.60 16.64 4.04
C THR A 206 5.60 16.93 2.54
N ASN A 207 4.49 17.44 1.99
CA ASN A 207 4.29 17.69 0.56
C ASN A 207 4.65 16.46 -0.30
N SER A 208 4.18 15.29 0.13
CA SER A 208 4.50 13.98 -0.47
C SER A 208 3.26 13.21 -0.92
N LEU A 209 2.15 13.91 -1.17
CA LEU A 209 0.98 13.35 -1.85
C LEU A 209 1.39 12.83 -3.23
N VAL A 210 0.68 11.83 -3.72
CA VAL A 210 0.98 11.09 -4.96
C VAL A 210 -0.14 11.33 -5.96
N ASP A 211 0.20 11.68 -7.21
CA ASP A 211 -0.77 11.75 -8.31
C ASP A 211 -1.19 10.36 -8.81
N PHE A 212 -2.27 10.29 -9.57
CA PHE A 212 -2.86 9.02 -10.01
C PHE A 212 -1.93 8.20 -10.89
N ASP A 213 -1.14 8.87 -11.74
CA ASP A 213 -0.14 8.21 -12.59
C ASP A 213 0.99 7.60 -11.73
N GLU A 214 1.49 8.32 -10.73
CA GLU A 214 2.50 7.82 -9.78
C GLU A 214 1.91 6.71 -8.87
N ILE A 215 0.64 6.77 -8.47
CA ILE A 215 -0.03 5.68 -7.73
C ILE A 215 -0.03 4.39 -8.57
N ASP A 216 -0.33 4.49 -9.86
CA ASP A 216 -0.36 3.33 -10.75
C ASP A 216 1.01 2.65 -10.86
N ASP A 217 2.08 3.44 -10.91
CA ASP A 217 3.46 2.94 -10.89
C ASP A 217 3.84 2.34 -9.52
N LEU A 218 3.53 3.02 -8.42
CA LEU A 218 3.85 2.57 -7.05
C LEU A 218 3.16 1.27 -6.68
N LEU A 219 1.94 1.04 -7.18
CA LEU A 219 1.15 -0.16 -6.91
C LEU A 219 1.40 -1.30 -7.91
N SER A 220 2.30 -1.09 -8.88
CA SER A 220 2.75 -2.13 -9.81
C SER A 220 3.85 -3.01 -9.21
N PHE A 221 4.60 -2.52 -8.22
CA PHE A 221 5.70 -3.25 -7.58
C PHE A 221 5.69 -3.08 -6.05
N PRO A 222 6.29 -4.00 -5.28
CA PRO A 222 6.46 -3.80 -3.85
C PRO A 222 7.19 -2.49 -3.54
N ASN A 223 6.53 -1.57 -2.82
CA ASN A 223 7.05 -0.24 -2.56
C ASN A 223 6.81 0.20 -1.11
N ALA A 224 7.78 0.91 -0.51
CA ALA A 224 7.66 1.45 0.84
C ALA A 224 6.52 2.49 0.98
N ARG A 225 6.16 3.17 -0.11
CA ARG A 225 5.03 4.12 -0.18
C ARG A 225 3.70 3.47 -0.55
N ALA A 226 3.63 2.14 -0.70
CA ALA A 226 2.40 1.45 -1.10
C ALA A 226 1.24 1.72 -0.13
N ALA A 227 1.50 1.82 1.18
CA ALA A 227 0.46 2.14 2.16
C ALA A 227 -0.18 3.53 1.93
N LEU A 228 0.64 4.53 1.56
CA LEU A 228 0.14 5.86 1.20
C LEU A 228 -0.66 5.79 -0.10
N ALA A 229 -0.13 5.12 -1.12
CA ALA A 229 -0.82 4.95 -2.41
C ALA A 229 -2.18 4.25 -2.26
N TYR A 230 -2.29 3.21 -1.42
CA TYR A 230 -3.58 2.58 -1.08
C TYR A 230 -4.54 3.54 -0.35
N ALA A 231 -4.03 4.33 0.59
CA ALA A 231 -4.84 5.30 1.32
C ALA A 231 -5.35 6.42 0.40
N GLU A 232 -4.50 6.95 -0.49
CA GLU A 232 -4.88 7.95 -1.48
C GLU A 232 -5.88 7.40 -2.50
N SER A 233 -5.68 6.17 -2.97
CA SER A 233 -6.62 5.43 -3.82
C SER A 233 -8.01 5.31 -3.19
N TYR A 234 -8.05 4.90 -1.91
CA TYR A 234 -9.30 4.85 -1.13
C TYR A 234 -9.97 6.22 -1.03
N GLN A 235 -9.21 7.29 -0.74
CA GLN A 235 -9.78 8.63 -0.65
C GLN A 235 -10.26 9.15 -2.01
N ALA A 236 -9.57 8.82 -3.11
CA ALA A 236 -9.94 9.23 -4.46
C ALA A 236 -11.29 8.62 -4.86
N VAL A 237 -11.46 7.31 -4.70
CA VAL A 237 -12.74 6.64 -4.98
C VAL A 237 -13.83 7.08 -3.99
N SER A 238 -13.48 7.32 -2.73
CA SER A 238 -14.43 7.89 -1.75
C SER A 238 -14.91 9.29 -2.15
N PHE A 239 -14.01 10.14 -2.66
CA PHE A 239 -14.33 11.48 -3.15
C PHE A 239 -15.19 11.40 -4.41
N MET A 240 -14.84 10.52 -5.35
CA MET A 240 -15.64 10.21 -6.54
C MET A 240 -17.07 9.79 -6.17
N ASN A 241 -17.25 8.90 -5.19
CA ASN A 241 -18.59 8.49 -4.75
C ASN A 241 -19.38 9.63 -4.07
N ARG A 242 -18.71 10.56 -3.37
CA ARG A 242 -19.37 11.75 -2.80
C ARG A 242 -19.82 12.73 -3.89
N GLN A 243 -19.06 12.83 -4.98
CA GLN A 243 -19.32 13.79 -6.05
C GLN A 243 -20.33 13.26 -7.08
N PHE A 244 -20.22 11.98 -7.47
CA PHE A 244 -21.00 11.41 -8.60
C PHE A 244 -22.00 10.35 -8.18
N GLY A 245 -22.09 10.04 -6.88
CA GLY A 245 -23.03 9.07 -6.32
C GLY A 245 -22.44 7.67 -6.08
N GLN A 246 -23.23 6.80 -5.44
CA GLN A 246 -22.76 5.49 -4.98
C GLN A 246 -22.51 4.48 -6.12
N ASP A 247 -23.03 4.74 -7.32
CA ASP A 247 -22.86 3.90 -8.51
C ASP A 247 -21.69 4.35 -9.41
N ALA A 248 -20.93 5.37 -8.98
CA ALA A 248 -19.84 5.98 -9.75
C ALA A 248 -18.76 4.96 -10.16
N ALA A 249 -18.35 4.06 -9.27
CA ALA A 249 -17.40 3.00 -9.59
C ALA A 249 -17.89 2.09 -10.74
N GLY A 250 -19.19 1.75 -10.76
CA GLY A 250 -19.78 0.98 -11.83
C GLY A 250 -19.81 1.73 -13.17
N LYS A 251 -20.13 3.04 -13.14
CA LYS A 251 -20.11 3.92 -14.32
C LYS A 251 -18.71 4.02 -14.92
N LEU A 252 -17.70 4.28 -14.08
CA LEU A 252 -16.31 4.42 -14.53
C LEU A 252 -15.77 3.11 -15.09
N ALA A 253 -16.01 1.97 -14.41
CA ALA A 253 -15.58 0.65 -14.91
C ALA A 253 -16.16 0.34 -16.29
N ARG A 254 -17.44 0.65 -16.55
CA ARG A 254 -18.06 0.49 -17.87
C ARG A 254 -17.44 1.40 -18.92
N ALA A 255 -17.09 2.64 -18.57
CA ALA A 255 -16.46 3.57 -19.50
C ALA A 255 -15.06 3.07 -19.94
N PHE A 256 -14.30 2.45 -19.02
CA PHE A 256 -13.02 1.80 -19.36
C PHE A 256 -13.17 0.66 -20.37
N ALA A 257 -14.26 -0.11 -20.31
CA ALA A 257 -14.52 -1.18 -21.28
C ALA A 257 -14.55 -0.67 -22.74
N ALA A 258 -14.98 0.58 -22.93
CA ALA A 258 -15.20 1.16 -24.25
C ALA A 258 -13.94 1.85 -24.83
N HIS A 259 -13.06 2.41 -23.99
CA HIS A 259 -11.98 3.29 -24.47
C HIS A 259 -10.58 3.00 -23.91
N GLY A 260 -10.43 2.19 -22.85
CA GLY A 260 -9.14 1.77 -22.27
C GLY A 260 -8.26 2.88 -21.66
N ASP A 261 -8.51 4.15 -21.98
CA ASP A 261 -7.78 5.32 -21.50
C ASP A 261 -8.48 6.00 -20.31
N SER A 262 -7.72 6.33 -19.27
CA SER A 262 -8.25 6.87 -18.01
C SER A 262 -8.95 8.22 -18.20
N ARG A 263 -8.39 9.14 -19.00
CA ARG A 263 -8.97 10.47 -19.21
C ARG A 263 -10.26 10.38 -20.01
N GLN A 264 -10.27 9.61 -21.10
CA GLN A 264 -11.45 9.39 -21.91
C GLN A 264 -12.55 8.66 -21.14
N ALA A 265 -12.21 7.61 -20.38
CA ALA A 265 -13.17 6.88 -19.57
C ALA A 265 -13.83 7.79 -18.52
N PHE A 266 -13.04 8.65 -17.86
CA PHE A 266 -13.55 9.59 -16.87
C PHE A 266 -14.46 10.66 -17.49
N GLN A 267 -14.04 11.24 -18.62
CA GLN A 267 -14.85 12.20 -19.38
C GLN A 267 -16.19 11.61 -19.82
N ILE A 268 -16.21 10.36 -20.28
CA ILE A 268 -17.44 9.68 -20.69
C ILE A 268 -18.34 9.36 -19.50
N ALA A 269 -17.76 8.90 -18.39
CA ALA A 269 -18.52 8.52 -17.21
C ALA A 269 -19.17 9.71 -16.50
N PHE A 270 -18.48 10.86 -16.45
CA PHE A 270 -18.84 11.97 -15.56
C PHE A 270 -18.91 13.34 -16.25
N ASN A 271 -18.63 13.42 -17.55
CA ASN A 271 -18.56 14.68 -18.30
C ASN A 271 -17.61 15.71 -17.66
N GLN A 272 -16.50 15.23 -17.10
CA GLN A 272 -15.47 16.02 -16.44
C GLN A 272 -14.09 15.49 -16.82
N ASP A 273 -13.08 16.36 -16.92
CA ASP A 273 -11.70 15.95 -17.16
C ASP A 273 -11.09 15.32 -15.89
N LEU A 274 -10.27 14.28 -16.05
CA LEU A 274 -9.66 13.56 -14.93
C LEU A 274 -8.70 14.46 -14.12
N TRP A 275 -8.00 15.39 -14.77
CA TRP A 275 -7.06 16.30 -14.12
C TRP A 275 -7.78 17.35 -13.26
N ASP A 276 -8.93 17.85 -13.74
CA ASP A 276 -9.78 18.75 -12.94
C ASP A 276 -10.32 18.02 -11.70
N PHE A 277 -10.70 16.74 -11.85
CA PHE A 277 -11.13 15.91 -10.73
C PHE A 277 -10.00 15.67 -9.73
N GLU A 278 -8.80 15.33 -10.20
CA GLU A 278 -7.63 15.11 -9.37
C GLU A 278 -7.21 16.37 -8.60
N THR A 279 -7.27 17.53 -9.25
CA THR A 279 -6.99 18.82 -8.60
C THR A 279 -7.99 19.10 -7.49
N ALA A 280 -9.29 18.92 -7.77
CA ALA A 280 -10.36 19.08 -6.77
C ALA A 280 -10.23 18.06 -5.62
N TYR A 281 -9.80 16.85 -5.92
CA TYR A 281 -9.51 15.81 -4.95
C TYR A 281 -8.40 16.24 -3.98
N PHE A 282 -7.28 16.73 -4.48
CA PHE A 282 -6.18 17.19 -3.62
C PHE A 282 -6.59 18.36 -2.73
N ASP A 283 -7.43 19.27 -3.23
CA ASP A 283 -7.98 20.35 -2.41
C ASP A 283 -8.93 19.82 -1.32
N ASP A 284 -9.74 18.80 -1.61
CA ASP A 284 -10.55 18.10 -0.60
C ASP A 284 -9.67 17.47 0.48
N LEU A 285 -8.57 16.81 0.09
CA LEU A 285 -7.63 16.23 1.04
C LEU A 285 -7.05 17.28 1.99
N ARG A 286 -6.54 18.38 1.43
CA ARG A 286 -5.97 19.50 2.21
C ARG A 286 -7.02 20.13 3.12
N ARG A 287 -8.27 20.23 2.68
CA ARG A 287 -9.35 20.79 3.50
C ARG A 287 -9.73 19.88 4.66
N ARG A 288 -9.84 18.57 4.43
CA ARG A 288 -10.34 17.61 5.41
C ARG A 288 -9.26 17.11 6.37
N PHE A 289 -8.05 16.87 5.87
CA PHE A 289 -7.05 16.11 6.61
C PHE A 289 -5.89 16.95 7.18
N ARG A 290 -5.73 18.24 6.82
CA ARG A 290 -4.53 19.03 7.20
C ARG A 290 -4.22 19.11 8.70
N TRP A 291 -5.18 18.85 9.58
CA TRP A 291 -5.01 18.97 11.04
C TRP A 291 -4.93 17.60 11.74
N TYR A 292 -5.09 16.49 11.01
CA TYR A 292 -5.04 15.15 11.60
C TYR A 292 -3.64 14.75 12.08
N PHE A 293 -2.60 15.48 11.67
CA PHE A 293 -1.24 15.29 12.20
C PHE A 293 -1.13 15.50 13.71
N PHE A 294 -2.05 16.26 14.33
CA PHE A 294 -2.08 16.36 15.79
C PHE A 294 -2.43 15.03 16.47
N LEU A 295 -3.01 14.08 15.74
CA LEU A 295 -3.29 12.72 16.23
C LEU A 295 -2.13 11.75 15.97
N ASP A 296 -1.07 12.20 15.30
CA ASP A 296 0.13 11.40 15.09
C ASP A 296 0.88 11.26 16.43
N GLU A 297 0.99 10.01 16.92
CA GLU A 297 1.63 9.70 18.20
C GLU A 297 3.04 10.29 18.31
N THR A 298 3.78 10.33 17.20
CA THR A 298 5.14 10.90 17.16
C THR A 298 5.14 12.37 17.55
N PHE A 299 4.17 13.14 17.02
CA PHE A 299 4.03 14.57 17.30
C PHE A 299 3.47 14.81 18.71
N LEU A 300 2.58 13.93 19.18
CA LEU A 300 2.05 14.01 20.55
C LEU A 300 3.17 13.82 21.59
N PHE A 301 3.99 12.77 21.46
CA PHE A 301 5.08 12.53 22.40
C PHE A 301 6.14 13.65 22.34
N GLY A 302 6.53 14.08 21.14
CA GLY A 302 7.45 15.21 20.97
C GLY A 302 6.93 16.51 21.58
N GLY A 303 5.64 16.81 21.37
CA GLY A 303 4.97 17.98 21.92
C GLY A 303 4.89 17.94 23.44
N VAL A 304 4.54 16.80 24.04
CA VAL A 304 4.52 16.63 25.50
C VAL A 304 5.91 16.82 26.09
N ILE A 305 6.94 16.21 25.50
CA ILE A 305 8.34 16.39 25.96
C ILE A 305 8.73 17.86 25.89
N LEU A 306 8.41 18.55 24.79
CA LEU A 306 8.70 19.98 24.65
C LEU A 306 7.99 20.82 25.73
N ILE A 307 6.72 20.54 26.01
CA ILE A 307 5.96 21.21 27.07
C ILE A 307 6.61 20.94 28.44
N LEU A 308 7.01 19.71 28.73
CA LEU A 308 7.69 19.36 29.99
C LEU A 308 9.04 20.07 30.13
N VAL A 309 9.81 20.19 29.06
CA VAL A 309 11.08 20.95 29.04
C VAL A 309 10.83 22.43 29.28
N ILE A 310 9.84 23.01 28.61
CA ILE A 310 9.46 24.42 28.79
C ILE A 310 8.97 24.66 30.22
N ALA A 311 8.07 23.82 30.73
CA ALA A 311 7.58 23.89 32.10
C ALA A 311 8.72 23.75 33.11
N GLY A 312 9.62 22.78 32.91
CA GLY A 312 10.82 22.60 33.71
C GLY A 312 11.71 23.84 33.71
N PHE A 313 11.93 24.47 32.55
CA PHE A 313 12.68 25.72 32.43
C PHE A 313 12.04 26.85 33.24
N PHE A 314 10.73 27.06 33.08
CA PHE A 314 10.00 28.10 33.83
C PHE A 314 9.98 27.83 35.34
N VAL A 315 9.76 26.59 35.77
CA VAL A 315 9.80 26.18 37.18
C VAL A 315 11.19 26.42 37.76
N THR A 316 12.23 26.04 37.03
CA THR A 316 13.63 26.25 37.46
C THR A 316 13.94 27.74 37.58
N ARG A 317 13.49 28.55 36.61
CA ARG A 317 13.69 30.00 36.65
C ARG A 317 12.92 30.67 37.79
N TRP A 318 11.70 30.20 38.05
CA TRP A 318 10.89 30.67 39.16
C TRP A 318 11.52 30.33 40.52
N ARG A 319 12.01 29.09 40.68
CA ARG A 319 12.75 28.67 41.89
C ARG A 319 14.06 29.44 42.09
N ALA A 320 14.82 29.68 41.02
CA ALA A 320 16.06 30.45 41.07
C ALA A 320 15.81 31.90 41.52
N LYS A 321 14.77 32.56 40.97
CA LYS A 321 14.37 33.90 41.42
C LYS A 321 13.94 33.93 42.89
N LYS A 322 13.28 32.86 43.37
CA LYS A 322 12.88 32.77 44.77
C LYS A 322 14.10 32.66 45.70
N LYS A 323 15.08 31.80 45.37
CA LYS A 323 16.31 31.64 46.15
C LYS A 323 17.16 32.91 46.22
N ILE A 324 17.29 33.64 45.11
CA ILE A 324 18.03 34.91 45.10
C ILE A 324 17.39 35.92 46.06
N LYS A 325 16.07 36.02 46.08
CA LYS A 325 15.36 36.89 47.04
C LYS A 325 15.55 36.46 48.50
N GLU A 326 15.63 35.15 48.76
CA GLU A 326 15.93 34.63 50.10
C GLU A 326 17.37 35.03 50.51
N TRP A 327 18.36 34.88 49.62
CA TRP A 327 19.75 35.31 49.89
C TRP A 327 19.89 36.83 50.07
N GLU A 328 19.18 37.64 49.27
CA GLU A 328 19.16 39.11 49.43
C GLU A 328 18.56 39.54 50.79
N GLN A 329 17.62 38.75 51.34
CA GLN A 329 17.04 39.00 52.66
C GLN A 329 18.01 38.60 53.78
N ASP A 330 18.64 37.43 53.67
CA ASP A 330 19.63 36.95 54.64
C ASP A 330 20.87 37.88 54.70
N GLU A 331 21.33 38.41 53.55
CA GLU A 331 22.41 39.41 53.49
C GLU A 331 22.00 40.73 54.15
N ALA A 332 20.78 41.22 53.89
CA ALA A 332 20.28 42.45 54.48
C ALA A 332 20.02 42.34 56.00
N GLU A 333 19.70 41.15 56.51
CA GLU A 333 19.56 40.89 57.95
C GLU A 333 20.94 40.83 58.64
N ASN A 334 21.92 40.10 58.06
CA ASN A 334 23.29 40.06 58.59
C ASN A 334 23.98 41.43 58.57
N ASP A 335 23.83 42.21 57.49
CA ASP A 335 24.42 43.56 57.39
C ASP A 335 23.82 44.53 58.43
N ASN A 336 22.58 44.30 58.88
CA ASN A 336 21.97 45.06 59.97
C ASN A 336 22.40 44.58 61.36
N GLU A 337 22.80 43.31 61.51
CA GLU A 337 23.26 42.73 62.78
C GLU A 337 24.73 43.09 63.07
N ASP A 338 25.55 43.32 62.03
CA ASP A 338 26.96 43.75 62.13
C ASP A 338 27.16 45.27 62.36
N LEU A 339 26.08 46.06 62.44
CA LEU A 339 26.17 47.46 62.87
C LEU A 339 26.42 47.50 64.39
N PRO A 340 27.56 48.05 64.87
CA PRO A 340 27.82 48.14 66.30
C PRO A 340 26.72 48.98 66.96
N PRO A 341 26.28 48.62 68.18
CA PRO A 341 25.21 49.35 68.87
C PRO A 341 25.56 50.83 68.89
N GLU A 342 24.61 51.66 68.44
CA GLU A 342 24.72 53.11 68.45
C GLU A 342 25.11 53.55 69.87
N VAL A 343 26.35 54.00 70.04
CA VAL A 343 26.84 54.49 71.33
C VAL A 343 26.11 55.79 71.60
N ASP A 344 25.01 55.71 72.35
CA ASP A 344 24.29 56.86 72.90
C ASP A 344 25.25 57.68 73.76
N ASN A 345 25.76 58.75 73.18
CA ASN A 345 26.55 59.76 73.87
C ASN A 345 25.71 61.02 74.07
N THR A 346 24.58 60.89 74.76
CA THR A 346 23.81 62.03 75.27
C THR A 346 23.51 61.92 76.77
N GLN A 347 24.56 61.77 77.57
CA GLN A 347 24.57 62.22 78.98
C GLN A 347 25.74 63.16 79.23
N ASN A 348 25.73 64.34 78.58
CA ASN A 348 26.41 65.51 79.14
C ASN A 348 25.91 66.82 78.52
N LYS A 349 24.90 67.44 79.14
CA LYS A 349 24.83 68.89 79.37
C LYS A 349 23.67 69.23 80.31
N ILE A 350 24.12 69.79 81.43
CA ILE A 350 23.45 70.46 82.57
C ILE A 350 22.17 71.20 82.19
#